data_AF-K0VR64-F1
#
_entry.id   AF-K0VR64-F1
#
_cell.length_a   1.000
_cell.length_b   1.000
_cell.length_c   1.000
_cell.angle_alpha   90.00
_cell.angle_beta   90.00
_cell.angle_gamma   90.00
#
_symmetry.space_group_name_H-M   'P 1'
#
loop_
_entity.id
_entity.type
_entity.pdbx_description
1 polymer ?
#
loop_
_entity_poly.entity_id
_entity_poly.type
_entity_poly.pdbx_seq_one_letter_code
_entity_poly.pdbx_strand_id
1 'polypeptide(L)' 'WQLVDELNRAFAGAPWSGYVSPLHVVTSQNVEFDGGPKNSFDPDNGYRDQYKKIWGK' A
#
# COMPACT_ATOMS: atom_id res chain seq x y z
N TRP A 1 3.76 -0.93 -0.39
CA TRP A 1 3.30 -1.74 0.76
C TRP A 1 2.85 -3.12 0.33
N GLN A 2 1.82 -3.23 -0.51
CA GLN A 2 1.33 -4.52 -1.02
C GLN A 2 2.43 -5.45 -1.56
N LEU A 3 3.31 -4.98 -2.44
CA LEU A 3 4.40 -5.83 -2.98
C LEU A 3 5.34 -6.38 -1.90
N VAL A 4 5.58 -5.59 -0.85
CA VAL A 4 6.38 -6.03 0.30
C VAL A 4 5.63 -7.09 1.10
N ASP A 5 4.31 -6.99 1.21
CA ASP A 5 3.48 -8.02 1.84
C ASP A 5 3.51 -9.34 1.07
N GLU A 6 3.37 -9.29 -0.26
CA GLU A 6 3.44 -10.50 -1.09
C GLU A 6 4.81 -11.17 -1.00
N LEU A 7 5.88 -10.36 -0.95
CA LEU A 7 7.24 -10.87 -0.74
C LEU A 7 7.37 -11.54 0.63
N ASN A 8 6.90 -10.90 1.71
CA ASN A 8 6.92 -11.46 3.05
C ASN A 8 6.13 -12.77 3.13
N ARG A 9 4.95 -12.83 2.51
CA ARG A 9 4.13 -14.06 2.41
C ARG A 9 4.88 -15.18 1.70
N ALA A 10 5.50 -14.87 0.56
CA ALA A 10 6.29 -15.85 -0.20
C ALA A 10 7.45 -16.42 0.64
N PHE A 11 8.20 -15.57 1.35
CA PHE A 11 9.27 -16.03 2.24
C PHE A 11 8.78 -16.81 3.45
N ALA A 12 7.57 -16.51 3.94
CA ALA A 12 6.94 -17.22 5.06
C ALA A 12 6.20 -18.51 4.62
N GLY A 13 6.20 -18.85 3.33
CA GLY A 13 5.43 -19.99 2.80
C GLY A 13 3.91 -19.81 2.91
N ALA A 14 3.45 -18.58 3.09
CA ALA A 14 2.02 -18.25 3.19
C ALA A 14 1.41 -18.12 1.78
N PRO A 15 0.10 -18.38 1.63
CA PRO A 15 -0.59 -18.10 0.38
C PRO A 15 -0.56 -16.59 0.07
N TRP A 16 -0.50 -16.30 -1.23
CA TRP A 16 -0.75 -14.97 -1.80
C TRP A 16 -2.03 -14.35 -1.22
N SER A 17 -2.03 -13.03 -1.01
CA SER A 17 -3.17 -12.37 -0.36
C SER A 17 -4.44 -12.38 -1.22
N GLY A 18 -4.30 -12.53 -2.55
CA GLY A 18 -5.39 -12.35 -3.52
C GLY A 18 -5.88 -10.89 -3.61
N TYR A 19 -5.26 -9.96 -2.87
CA TYR A 19 -5.64 -8.57 -2.87
C TYR A 19 -5.21 -7.89 -4.17
N VAL A 20 -6.16 -7.21 -4.80
CA VAL A 20 -5.92 -6.31 -5.92
C VAL A 20 -6.31 -4.91 -5.47
N SER A 21 -5.37 -3.97 -5.56
CA SER A 21 -5.64 -2.57 -5.24
C SER A 21 -6.74 -2.04 -6.17
N PRO A 22 -7.82 -1.43 -5.62
CA PRO A 22 -8.81 -0.77 -6.44
C PRO A 22 -8.17 0.28 -7.35
N LEU A 23 -8.74 0.47 -8.53
CA LEU A 23 -8.32 1.54 -9.42
C LEU A 23 -8.50 2.89 -8.72
N HIS A 24 -7.44 3.68 -8.66
CA HIS A 24 -7.49 5.05 -8.17
C HIS A 24 -7.19 6.00 -9.32
N VAL A 25 -8.14 6.90 -9.63
CA VAL A 25 -7.99 7.86 -10.73
C VAL A 25 -7.38 9.14 -10.17
N VAL A 26 -6.18 9.47 -10.65
CA VAL A 26 -5.50 10.73 -10.34
C VAL A 26 -5.93 11.80 -11.36
N THR A 27 -6.31 12.95 -10.85
CA THR A 27 -6.83 14.13 -11.54
C THR A 27 -6.09 15.37 -11.03
N SER A 28 -6.21 16.50 -11.73
CA SER A 28 -5.62 17.75 -11.24
C SER A 28 -6.23 18.22 -9.91
N GLN A 29 -7.42 17.76 -9.56
CA GLN A 29 -8.13 18.12 -8.33
C GLN A 29 -7.70 17.30 -7.10
N ASN A 30 -7.11 16.12 -7.26
CA ASN A 30 -6.72 15.25 -6.13
C ASN A 30 -5.21 14.94 -6.05
N VAL A 31 -4.43 15.29 -7.08
CA VAL A 31 -2.99 15.00 -7.14
C VAL A 31 -2.20 15.56 -5.96
N GLU A 32 -2.61 16.71 -5.39
CA GLU A 32 -1.95 17.33 -4.23
C GLU A 32 -2.08 16.48 -2.95
N PHE A 33 -3.20 15.77 -2.80
CA PHE A 33 -3.48 14.92 -1.64
C PHE A 33 -2.95 13.49 -1.83
N ASP A 34 -2.91 13.01 -3.07
CA ASP A 34 -2.50 11.64 -3.39
C ASP A 34 -0.97 11.49 -3.58
N GLY A 35 -0.28 12.53 -4.06
CA GLY A 35 1.18 12.53 -4.22
C GLY A 35 1.92 13.21 -3.06
N GLY A 36 1.21 14.02 -2.27
CA GLY A 36 1.82 14.91 -1.29
C GLY A 36 2.90 15.84 -1.91
N PRO A 37 3.63 16.59 -1.07
CA PRO A 37 4.66 17.53 -1.55
C PRO A 37 5.86 16.89 -2.25
N LYS A 38 5.94 15.54 -2.29
CA LYS A 38 7.06 14.77 -2.84
C LYS A 38 6.69 13.91 -4.05
N ASN A 39 5.47 14.01 -4.58
CA ASN A 39 4.96 13.13 -5.64
C ASN A 39 5.11 11.63 -5.29
N SER A 40 4.97 11.28 -4.01
CA SER A 40 5.04 9.92 -3.49
C SER A 40 3.65 9.48 -3.07
N PHE A 41 3.11 8.46 -3.74
CA PHE A 41 1.82 7.87 -3.38
C PHE A 41 1.95 6.98 -2.13
N ASP A 42 1.85 7.59 -0.95
CA ASP A 42 1.67 6.90 0.34
C ASP A 42 0.42 7.49 1.00
N PRO A 43 -0.75 6.85 0.85
CA PRO A 43 -2.01 7.39 1.35
C PRO A 43 -1.97 7.64 2.86
N ASP A 44 -2.43 8.81 3.30
CA ASP A 44 -2.48 9.19 4.72
C ASP A 44 -3.62 8.50 5.51
N ASN A 45 -4.23 7.46 4.93
CA ASN A 45 -5.30 6.68 5.55
C ASN A 45 -4.75 5.57 6.49
N GLY A 46 -3.47 5.65 6.87
CA GLY A 46 -2.80 4.64 7.69
C GLY A 46 -2.46 3.34 6.95
N TYR A 47 -2.43 3.35 5.61
CA TYR A 47 -2.14 2.16 4.77
C TYR A 47 -0.87 1.42 5.22
N ARG A 48 0.21 2.16 5.44
CA ARG A 48 1.50 1.65 5.94
C ARG A 48 1.36 0.89 7.27
N ASP A 49 0.58 1.43 8.21
CA ASP A 49 0.51 0.87 9.56
C ASP A 49 -0.31 -0.41 9.63
N GLN A 50 -1.27 -0.61 8.72
CA GLN A 50 -1.98 -1.88 8.61
C GLN A 50 -1.03 -3.02 8.23
N TYR A 51 -0.13 -2.78 7.27
CA TYR A 51 0.85 -3.80 6.88
C TYR A 51 1.87 -4.11 7.99
N LYS A 52 2.31 -3.10 8.75
CA LYS A 52 3.20 -3.34 9.89
C LYS A 52 2.56 -4.26 10.95
N LYS A 53 1.26 -4.09 11.22
CA LYS A 53 0.51 -4.98 12.13
C LYS A 53 0.48 -6.42 11.62
N ILE A 54 0.27 -6.63 10.32
CA ILE A 54 0.30 -7.96 9.70
C ILE A 54 1.67 -8.62 9.90
N TRP A 55 2.75 -7.84 9.80
CA TRP A 55 4.12 -8.33 9.93
C TRP A 55 4.63 -8.43 11.37
N GLY A 56 3.83 -8.03 12.36
CA GLY A 56 4.21 -8.08 13.78
C GLY A 56 5.30 -7.08 14.18
N LYS A 57 5.29 -5.87 13.59
CA LYS A 57 6.15 -4.74 13.99
C LYS A 57 5.38 -3.55 14.52
#